data_AF-A0A392RUH6-F1
#
_entry.id   AF-A0A392RUH6-F1
#
_cell.length_a   1.000
_cell.length_b   1.000
_cell.length_c   1.000
_cell.angle_alpha   90.00
_cell.angle_beta   90.00
_cell.angle_gamma   90.00
#
_symmetry.space_group_name_H-M   'P 1'
#
loop_
_entity.id
_entity.type
_entity.pdbx_description
1 polymer ?
#
loop_
_entity_poly.entity_id
_entity_poly.type
_entity_poly.pdbx_seq_one_letter_code
_entity_poly.pdbx_strand_id
1 'polypeptide(L)' 'TRFIVMGNLFCSEYPIHRRFDLKGSSHGRATDKTEEEIDETTTLKDLDLNFVFRLQSNWYKNLIK' A
#
# COMPACT_ATOMS: atom_id res chain seq x y z
N THR A 1 13.63 13.40 23.99
CA THR A 1 12.71 12.90 22.94
C THR A 1 13.55 12.41 21.77
N ARG A 2 13.30 11.21 21.23
CA ARG A 2 13.99 10.70 20.04
C ARG A 2 13.00 10.71 18.87
N PHE A 3 13.37 11.32 17.77
CA PHE A 3 12.59 11.32 16.53
C PHE A 3 13.53 11.11 15.35
N ILE A 4 12.98 10.63 14.24
CA ILE A 4 13.71 10.45 12.98
C ILE A 4 12.96 11.25 11.93
N VAL A 5 13.69 12.02 11.13
CA VAL A 5 13.17 12.68 9.94
C VAL A 5 13.55 11.83 8.74
N MET A 6 12.57 11.58 7.87
CA MET A 6 12.73 10.75 6.68
C MET A 6 11.89 11.31 5.53
N GLY A 7 12.22 10.92 4.30
CA GLY A 7 11.51 11.37 3.11
C GLY A 7 10.08 10.82 3.05
N ASN A 8 9.15 11.65 2.59
CA ASN A 8 7.82 11.18 2.23
C ASN A 8 7.92 10.41 0.90
N LEU A 9 7.48 9.16 0.88
CA LEU A 9 7.44 8.34 -0.32
C LEU A 9 6.44 8.86 -1.36
N PHE A 10 5.42 9.58 -0.90
CA PHE A 10 4.28 9.98 -1.73
C PHE A 10 4.36 11.45 -2.13
N CYS A 11 4.02 11.72 -3.40
CA CYS A 11 3.84 13.09 -3.88
C CYS A 11 2.59 13.71 -3.23
N SER A 12 2.73 14.86 -2.58
CA SER A 12 1.62 15.52 -1.87
C SER A 12 0.67 16.27 -2.81
N GLU A 13 1.04 16.45 -4.08
CA GLU A 13 0.22 17.13 -5.10
C GLU A 13 -0.88 16.25 -5.68
N TYR A 14 -0.79 14.92 -5.49
CA TYR A 14 -1.75 13.96 -6.04
C TYR A 14 -2.45 13.17 -4.93
N PRO A 15 -3.78 13.05 -4.96
CA PRO A 15 -4.52 12.28 -3.97
C PRO A 15 -4.22 10.78 -4.12
N ILE A 16 -4.16 10.10 -2.99
CA ILE A 16 -3.98 8.64 -2.94
C ILE A 16 -5.32 8.00 -2.68
N HIS A 17 -5.87 7.35 -3.70
CA HIS A 17 -7.19 6.73 -3.63
C HIS A 17 -7.22 5.44 -2.78
N ARG A 18 -6.11 4.69 -2.74
CA ARG A 18 -5.98 3.47 -1.94
C ARG A 18 -4.54 3.31 -1.43
N ARG A 19 -4.41 2.83 -0.20
CA ARG A 19 -3.11 2.61 0.47
C ARG A 19 -3.01 1.16 0.89
N PHE A 20 -1.84 0.55 0.66
CA PHE A 20 -1.56 -0.82 1.06
C PHE A 20 -0.25 -0.90 1.86
N ASP A 21 -0.29 -1.61 2.99
CA ASP A 21 0.91 -2.15 3.62
C ASP A 21 0.99 -3.63 3.23
N LEU A 22 2.06 -4.06 2.56
CA LEU A 22 2.23 -5.44 2.10
C LEU A 22 3.50 -6.02 2.74
N LYS A 23 3.40 -7.25 3.24
CA LYS A 23 4.50 -7.96 3.91
C LYS A 23 4.73 -9.38 3.39
N GLY A 24 3.81 -9.90 2.57
CA GLY A 24 3.85 -11.26 2.01
C GLY A 24 3.40 -12.37 2.96
N SER A 25 2.95 -12.04 4.17
CA SER A 25 2.38 -12.97 5.14
C SER A 25 0.86 -12.90 5.18
N SER A 26 0.20 -13.85 5.86
CA SER A 26 -1.27 -13.90 5.93
C SER A 26 -1.82 -13.62 7.32
N HIS A 27 -1.11 -14.05 8.38
CA HIS A 27 -1.62 -13.92 9.74
C HIS A 27 -1.67 -12.44 10.18
N GLY A 28 -2.85 -11.94 10.56
CA GLY A 28 -3.05 -10.55 10.95
C GLY A 28 -2.97 -9.53 9.80
N ARG A 29 -3.04 -10.00 8.54
CA ARG A 29 -2.88 -9.18 7.33
C ARG A 29 -4.20 -8.88 6.62
N ALA A 30 -5.27 -8.70 7.39
CA ALA A 30 -6.53 -8.09 6.94
C ALA A 30 -6.85 -6.84 7.78
N THR A 31 -7.65 -5.94 7.23
CA THR A 31 -8.30 -4.86 8.00
C THR A 31 -9.49 -5.42 8.78
N ASP A 32 -9.86 -4.72 9.86
CA ASP A 32 -11.07 -4.95 10.65
C ASP A 32 -12.29 -4.19 10.09
N LYS A 33 -12.08 -3.29 9.13
CA LYS A 33 -13.15 -2.51 8.49
C LYS A 33 -13.92 -3.33 7.45
N THR A 34 -15.22 -3.10 7.40
CA THR A 34 -16.09 -3.58 6.32
C THR A 34 -15.87 -2.80 5.03
N GLU A 35 -16.31 -3.32 3.88
CA GLU A 35 -16.15 -2.63 2.58
C GLU A 35 -16.79 -1.23 2.56
N GLU A 36 -17.87 -1.03 3.31
CA GLU A 36 -18.59 0.24 3.42
C GLU A 36 -17.83 1.28 4.26
N GLU A 37 -16.96 0.84 5.16
CA GLU A 37 -16.14 1.68 6.05
C GLU A 37 -14.76 2.02 5.48
N ILE A 38 -14.39 1.39 4.35
CA ILE A 38 -13.10 1.63 3.69
C ILE A 38 -13.14 2.98 2.98
N ASP A 39 -12.20 3.85 3.36
CA ASP A 39 -11.96 5.16 2.76
C ASP A 39 -10.52 5.29 2.22
N GLU A 40 -10.20 6.44 1.63
CA GLU A 40 -8.86 6.74 1.07
C GLU A 40 -7.73 6.79 2.12
N THR A 41 -8.09 6.95 3.40
CA THR A 41 -7.12 7.00 4.52
C THR A 41 -6.85 5.61 5.09
N THR A 42 -7.71 4.64 4.80
CA THR A 42 -7.61 3.27 5.26
C THR A 42 -6.40 2.58 4.63
N THR A 43 -5.56 1.99 5.47
CA THR A 43 -4.41 1.20 5.01
C THR A 43 -4.79 -0.27 4.96
N LEU A 44 -5.03 -0.74 3.73
CA LEU A 44 -5.35 -2.13 3.41
C LEU A 44 -4.09 -3.01 3.52
N LYS A 45 -4.30 -4.32 3.69
CA LYS A 45 -3.22 -5.29 3.89
C LYS A 45 -3.25 -6.41 2.84
N ASP A 46 -2.40 -7.41 3.02
CA ASP A 46 -2.15 -8.48 2.07
C ASP A 46 -3.42 -9.27 1.69
N LEU A 47 -4.31 -9.55 2.65
CA LEU A 47 -5.55 -10.29 2.39
C LEU A 47 -6.68 -9.41 1.83
N ASP A 48 -6.55 -8.09 1.97
CA ASP A 48 -7.52 -7.12 1.43
C ASP A 48 -7.19 -6.75 -0.03
N LEU A 49 -6.02 -7.15 -0.53
CA LEU A 49 -5.54 -6.82 -1.86
C LEU A 49 -6.28 -7.66 -2.92
N ASN A 50 -7.28 -7.05 -3.55
CA ASN A 50 -8.06 -7.62 -4.64
C ASN A 50 -7.63 -7.14 -6.05
N PHE A 51 -6.42 -6.59 -6.18
CA PHE A 51 -5.89 -6.06 -7.45
C PHE A 51 -4.68 -6.82 -7.95
N VAL A 52 -4.50 -6.78 -9.27
CA VAL A 52 -3.26 -7.16 -9.95
C VAL A 52 -2.66 -5.94 -10.62
N PHE A 53 -1.46 -5.54 -10.20
CA PHE A 53 -0.75 -4.41 -10.78
C PHE A 53 0.00 -4.84 -12.03
N ARG A 54 -0.29 -4.19 -13.17
CA ARG A 54 0.43 -4.39 -14.42
C ARG A 54 1.47 -3.30 -14.60
N LEU A 55 2.72 -3.71 -14.78
CA LEU A 55 3.83 -2.81 -15.10
C LEU A 55 4.37 -3.13 -16.48
N GLN A 56 4.90 -2.12 -17.17
CA GLN A 56 5.65 -2.37 -18.41
C GLN A 56 6.88 -3.23 -18.11
N SER A 57 7.28 -4.08 -19.05
CA SER A 57 8.32 -5.09 -18.85
C SER A 57 9.64 -4.52 -18.32
N ASN A 58 10.04 -3.32 -18.75
CA ASN A 58 11.28 -2.69 -18.29
C ASN A 58 11.18 -2.26 -16.81
N TRP A 59 10.05 -1.67 -16.41
CA TRP A 59 9.80 -1.27 -15.04
C TRP A 59 9.68 -2.48 -14.11
N TYR A 60 8.98 -3.53 -14.55
CA TYR A 60 8.88 -4.77 -13.79
C TYR A 60 10.26 -5.39 -13.52
N LYS A 61 11.10 -5.48 -14.55
CA LYS A 61 12.48 -5.99 -14.40
C LYS A 61 13.32 -5.17 -13.45
N ASN A 62 13.15 -3.84 -13.44
CA ASN A 62 13.87 -2.97 -12.51
C ASN A 62 13.35 -3.09 -11.07
N LEU A 63 12.04 -3.33 -10.89
CA LEU A 63 11.42 -3.42 -9.56
C LEU A 63 11.72 -4.74 -8.84
N ILE A 64 11.78 -5.86 -9.56
CA ILE A 64 11.99 -7.20 -8.99
C ILE A 64 13.48 -7.54 -8.80
N LYS A 65 14.38 -6.72 -9.34
CA LYS A 65 15.81 -6.90 -9.21
C LYS A 65 16.30 -6.53 -7.81
#